data_AF-A0A1F9N9Y6-F1
#
_entry.id   AF-A0A1F9N9Y6-F1
#
_cell.length_a   1.000
_cell.length_b   1.000
_cell.length_c   1.000
_cell.angle_alpha   90.00
_cell.angle_beta   90.00
_cell.angle_gamma   90.00
#
_symmetry.space_group_name_H-M   'P 1'
#
loop_
_entity.id
_entity.type
_entity.pdbx_description
1 polymer ?
#
loop_
_entity_poly.entity_id
_entity_poly.type
_entity_poly.pdbx_seq_one_letter_code
_entity_poly.pdbx_strand_id
1 'polypeptide(L)'
;MGPQTETQRFLVGGFVSSRRRRPQSQRLSPGRGRETADGCGFLPFSGGAQIRNSGNKCPFGCGAPVALWCGSAISGLIGEMGPIALSWEALMNKANVVLRLMSSMSLTPILLLVAACGVEEPAPSPIYTHNTKCGNGAIDSHEVCDGLDFGEETCFSQGMGNGNLGCKPGCAALDFSECAGCVPDCGTRVCGPDPVCGASCGPCDGGACNSSGQCVPDTCVKNCSGRACGPDPVCDESCGTCSSGTCDDQGICILPATGFSATPTYWSVPIGDEYAWRLNGYYSEHGLVDMNGDGKTDFVDSEDQTTTDVSDVWGEASNPHWRVYLNTGTGFSASYTVWPVPIGDEYAWRLNGYYSEHGLVDMNGDGKIDYVDSEDQTTTDVSDVWGEASNPHWRVYLNTGTGFSASYTVWPVPIGDEYAWRLNGYYSEHGLVDMNGDGKTDFVDSEDQTTTDVSDVWGEASNPHWRVYCGE
;
A
#
# COMPACT_ATOMS: atom_id res chain seq x y z
N MET A 1 -6.23 48.33 -61.82
CA MET A 1 -7.32 48.71 -60.90
C MET A 1 -6.87 48.34 -59.49
N GLY A 2 -6.58 49.33 -58.66
CA GLY A 2 -6.60 49.21 -57.18
C GLY A 2 -7.46 50.36 -56.65
N PRO A 3 -7.42 50.71 -55.35
CA PRO A 3 -6.98 49.97 -54.16
C PRO A 3 -7.95 50.19 -52.95
N GLN A 4 -7.49 49.87 -51.73
CA GLN A 4 -7.82 50.51 -50.42
C GLN A 4 -8.88 49.87 -49.48
N THR A 5 -8.35 49.32 -48.37
CA THR A 5 -8.61 49.62 -46.93
C THR A 5 -9.84 50.43 -46.51
N GLU A 6 -10.50 49.99 -45.42
CA GLU A 6 -11.02 50.75 -44.24
C GLU A 6 -11.89 49.80 -43.39
N THR A 7 -12.25 49.93 -42.10
CA THR A 7 -11.74 50.54 -40.85
C THR A 7 -12.73 50.07 -39.76
N GLN A 8 -12.25 49.90 -38.52
CA GLN A 8 -13.02 49.52 -37.33
C GLN A 8 -14.25 50.41 -37.03
N ARG A 9 -15.27 49.82 -36.37
CA ARG A 9 -16.08 50.51 -35.36
C ARG A 9 -16.43 49.59 -34.18
N PHE A 10 -15.94 49.97 -33.00
CA PHE A 10 -16.46 49.58 -31.68
C PHE A 10 -17.86 50.17 -31.48
N LEU A 11 -18.79 49.40 -30.91
CA LEU A 11 -19.93 49.92 -30.16
C LEU A 11 -20.24 48.99 -28.98
N VAL A 12 -20.34 49.63 -27.82
CA VAL A 12 -20.64 49.10 -26.50
C VAL A 12 -22.14 48.86 -26.33
N GLY A 13 -22.51 47.80 -25.61
CA GLY A 13 -23.68 47.81 -24.71
C GLY A 13 -24.88 46.95 -25.10
N GLY A 14 -25.38 46.20 -24.12
CA GLY A 14 -26.79 45.82 -24.06
C GLY A 14 -27.09 44.35 -23.75
N PHE A 15 -26.98 43.96 -22.47
CA PHE A 15 -27.69 42.80 -21.95
C PHE A 15 -29.20 43.00 -22.13
N VAL A 16 -29.88 42.06 -22.81
CA VAL A 16 -31.34 41.91 -22.73
C VAL A 16 -31.65 40.45 -22.43
N SER A 17 -32.05 40.20 -21.19
CA SER A 17 -32.69 38.97 -20.74
C SER A 17 -34.06 38.83 -21.43
N SER A 18 -34.35 37.69 -22.05
CA SER A 18 -35.72 37.31 -22.38
C SER A 18 -36.04 35.91 -21.83
N ARG A 19 -36.87 35.90 -20.78
CA ARG A 19 -37.60 34.73 -20.31
C ARG A 19 -38.62 34.32 -21.38
N ARG A 20 -38.69 33.04 -21.73
CA ARG A 20 -39.89 32.45 -22.35
C ARG A 20 -40.45 31.34 -21.47
N ARG A 21 -41.75 31.47 -21.18
CA ARG A 21 -42.60 30.50 -20.49
C ARG A 21 -43.10 29.42 -21.48
N ARG A 22 -43.36 28.24 -20.89
CA ARG A 22 -43.99 26.99 -21.36
C ARG A 22 -45.09 27.10 -22.44
N PRO A 23 -45.41 25.94 -23.03
CA PRO A 23 -46.78 25.42 -22.91
C PRO A 23 -46.84 23.98 -22.34
N GLN A 24 -47.82 23.75 -21.47
CA GLN A 24 -48.30 22.41 -21.04
C GLN A 24 -49.36 21.92 -22.02
N SER A 25 -49.32 20.62 -22.37
CA SER A 25 -50.45 19.89 -22.94
C SER A 25 -51.11 18.98 -21.89
N GLN A 26 -52.44 19.00 -21.91
CA GLN A 26 -53.37 18.16 -21.15
C GLN A 26 -53.39 16.73 -21.76
N ARG A 27 -53.85 15.62 -21.17
CA ARG A 27 -55.17 15.25 -20.59
C ARG A 27 -55.11 13.69 -20.55
N LEU A 28 -55.49 12.92 -19.53
CA LEU A 28 -56.84 12.46 -19.14
C LEU A 28 -56.68 11.24 -18.21
N SER A 29 -57.50 11.18 -17.15
CA SER A 29 -57.86 9.93 -16.45
C SER A 29 -59.38 9.74 -16.55
N PRO A 30 -59.90 8.51 -16.40
CA PRO A 30 -61.23 8.26 -15.84
C PRO A 30 -61.09 7.44 -14.53
N GLY A 31 -61.67 7.83 -13.38
CA GLY A 31 -63.10 7.75 -12.99
C GLY A 31 -63.35 6.38 -12.30
N ARG A 32 -64.02 6.17 -11.17
CA ARG A 32 -65.06 6.76 -10.28
C ARG A 32 -64.93 5.99 -8.92
N GLY A 33 -65.55 6.31 -7.79
CA GLY A 33 -66.60 7.24 -7.32
C GLY A 33 -66.55 7.26 -5.78
N ARG A 34 -66.93 8.33 -5.05
CA ARG A 34 -68.23 9.02 -4.86
C ARG A 34 -68.85 8.59 -3.52
N GLU A 35 -68.92 9.52 -2.56
CA GLU A 35 -70.03 9.84 -1.64
C GLU A 35 -69.55 10.93 -0.64
N THR A 36 -69.97 12.20 -0.79
CA THR A 36 -71.08 12.92 -0.09
C THR A 36 -70.83 13.11 1.41
N ALA A 37 -71.09 14.24 2.07
CA ALA A 37 -71.51 15.61 1.73
C ALA A 37 -71.50 16.43 3.06
N ASP A 38 -71.73 17.74 2.94
CA ASP A 38 -72.20 18.70 3.98
C ASP A 38 -71.17 19.23 5.00
N GLY A 39 -71.00 20.54 5.21
CA GLY A 39 -71.72 21.70 4.67
C GLY A 39 -71.15 23.04 5.15
N CYS A 40 -71.34 24.04 4.28
CA CYS A 40 -71.57 25.49 4.44
C CYS A 40 -71.03 26.29 5.65
N GLY A 41 -70.41 27.44 5.33
CA GLY A 41 -70.40 28.63 6.21
C GLY A 41 -69.39 29.71 5.83
N PHE A 42 -69.86 30.86 5.35
CA PHE A 42 -69.13 31.96 4.70
C PHE A 42 -68.63 33.07 5.68
N LEU A 43 -67.38 33.54 5.47
CA LEU A 43 -66.84 34.95 5.47
C LEU A 43 -66.96 35.88 6.72
N PRO A 44 -66.22 37.03 6.83
CA PRO A 44 -64.89 37.43 6.30
C PRO A 44 -63.99 38.30 7.26
N PHE A 45 -62.80 38.68 6.74
CA PHE A 45 -61.96 39.89 6.99
C PHE A 45 -60.90 39.99 8.11
N SER A 46 -59.66 40.25 7.62
CA SER A 46 -58.59 41.18 8.07
C SER A 46 -57.77 40.97 9.36
N GLY A 47 -56.44 40.97 9.19
CA GLY A 47 -55.54 41.86 9.97
C GLY A 47 -54.49 41.22 10.88
N GLY A 48 -53.21 41.40 10.54
CA GLY A 48 -52.18 41.97 11.44
C GLY A 48 -51.63 41.18 12.65
N ALA A 49 -50.43 40.63 12.48
CA ALA A 49 -49.24 40.70 13.34
C ALA A 49 -49.33 40.76 14.90
N GLN A 50 -48.56 39.83 15.51
CA GLN A 50 -47.51 40.04 16.54
C GLN A 50 -47.83 40.08 18.06
N ILE A 51 -46.97 39.32 18.78
CA ILE A 51 -46.46 39.39 20.17
C ILE A 51 -47.30 38.85 21.36
N ARG A 52 -46.64 37.96 22.15
CA ARG A 52 -46.22 38.14 23.58
C ARG A 52 -46.70 37.05 24.59
N ASN A 53 -45.71 36.27 25.04
CA ASN A 53 -45.40 35.75 26.41
C ASN A 53 -46.49 35.66 27.49
N SER A 54 -46.48 34.57 28.27
CA SER A 54 -46.18 34.59 29.73
C SER A 54 -46.34 33.21 30.42
N GLY A 55 -45.44 32.87 31.37
CA GLY A 55 -45.61 31.71 32.25
C GLY A 55 -44.36 31.22 33.00
N ASN A 56 -43.89 31.98 33.99
CA ASN A 56 -42.73 31.73 34.87
C ASN A 56 -42.82 30.45 35.75
N LYS A 57 -41.67 29.84 36.10
CA LYS A 57 -40.96 30.03 37.41
C LYS A 57 -39.76 29.06 37.61
N CYS A 58 -38.65 29.63 38.10
CA CYS A 58 -37.37 29.03 38.51
C CYS A 58 -37.43 28.31 39.89
N PRO A 59 -36.32 27.77 40.45
CA PRO A 59 -35.37 28.64 41.19
C PRO A 59 -33.86 28.26 41.33
N PHE A 60 -33.03 29.32 41.50
CA PHE A 60 -31.72 29.52 42.18
C PHE A 60 -30.44 28.75 41.73
N GLY A 61 -29.25 29.38 41.57
CA GLY A 61 -28.84 30.78 41.77
C GLY A 61 -27.31 31.03 41.62
N CYS A 62 -26.98 32.28 41.24
CA CYS A 62 -25.80 33.13 41.57
C CYS A 62 -24.37 32.72 41.11
N GLY A 63 -23.57 33.57 40.42
CA GLY A 63 -23.78 34.94 39.95
C GLY A 63 -22.58 35.61 39.24
N ALA A 64 -22.93 36.66 38.48
CA ALA A 64 -22.18 37.90 38.15
C ALA A 64 -21.00 37.87 37.13
N PRO A 65 -20.68 39.01 36.45
CA PRO A 65 -20.75 39.06 35.00
C PRO A 65 -19.48 39.54 34.28
N VAL A 66 -19.52 39.39 32.95
CA VAL A 66 -18.62 39.91 31.93
C VAL A 66 -18.60 41.45 31.93
N ALA A 67 -17.41 42.04 31.80
CA ALA A 67 -17.21 43.44 31.41
C ALA A 67 -16.31 43.52 30.16
N LEU A 68 -16.86 44.11 29.10
CA LEU A 68 -16.12 44.62 27.94
C LEU A 68 -15.16 45.73 28.37
N TRP A 69 -13.95 45.75 27.81
CA TRP A 69 -13.14 46.96 27.69
C TRP A 69 -12.47 47.05 26.31
N CYS A 70 -12.73 48.17 25.63
CA CYS A 70 -11.93 48.69 24.52
C CYS A 70 -10.73 49.48 25.08
N GLY A 71 -9.60 49.43 24.37
CA GLY A 71 -8.48 50.38 24.51
C GLY A 71 -7.32 49.93 23.61
N SER A 72 -7.16 50.49 22.41
CA SER A 72 -6.47 51.76 22.06
C SER A 72 -4.94 51.65 22.06
N ALA A 73 -4.39 51.98 20.88
CA ALA A 73 -2.98 51.98 20.49
C ALA A 73 -2.12 52.97 21.28
N ILE A 74 -0.83 52.62 21.46
CA ILE A 74 0.29 53.56 21.61
C ILE A 74 1.48 53.04 20.80
N SER A 75 2.06 53.95 20.01
CA SER A 75 3.17 53.77 19.09
C SER A 75 4.53 54.06 19.77
N GLY A 76 5.56 53.32 19.33
CA GLY A 76 6.92 53.82 19.04
C GLY A 76 7.94 53.90 20.19
N LEU A 77 9.10 53.22 20.07
CA LEU A 77 10.30 53.72 19.36
C LEU A 77 11.54 52.82 19.63
N ILE A 78 12.15 52.36 18.52
CA ILE A 78 13.58 52.22 18.18
C ILE A 78 14.51 51.35 19.05
N GLY A 79 15.14 50.38 18.39
CA GLY A 79 16.41 49.77 18.78
C GLY A 79 16.83 48.66 17.83
N GLU A 80 17.68 49.00 16.85
CA GLU A 80 18.24 48.14 15.82
C GLU A 80 18.94 46.88 16.37
N MET A 81 18.85 45.77 15.64
CA MET A 81 19.96 44.88 15.22
C MET A 81 19.40 43.50 14.82
N GLY A 82 19.54 43.15 13.55
CA GLY A 82 19.69 41.74 13.15
C GLY A 82 21.05 41.58 12.46
N PRO A 83 21.41 40.39 11.98
CA PRO A 83 20.99 39.03 12.35
C PRO A 83 22.22 38.19 12.77
N ILE A 84 22.05 36.90 13.14
CA ILE A 84 22.90 35.74 12.76
C ILE A 84 22.28 34.49 13.42
N ALA A 85 22.10 33.47 12.60
CA ALA A 85 21.62 32.14 12.94
C ALA A 85 22.64 31.34 13.78
N LEU A 86 22.18 30.56 14.76
CA LEU A 86 22.78 29.28 15.13
C LEU A 86 21.70 28.32 15.69
N SER A 87 21.60 27.18 15.01
CA SER A 87 21.04 25.85 15.34
C SER A 87 20.39 25.60 16.70
N TRP A 88 19.18 25.05 16.67
CA TRP A 88 18.52 24.37 17.79
C TRP A 88 18.95 22.91 17.87
N GLU A 89 20.20 22.69 18.31
CA GLU A 89 20.77 21.37 18.59
C GLU A 89 21.01 21.17 20.11
N ALA A 90 20.11 21.70 20.93
CA ALA A 90 20.23 21.61 22.39
C ALA A 90 18.86 21.44 23.04
N LEU A 91 18.27 20.24 22.94
CA LEU A 91 17.35 19.74 23.99
C LEU A 91 16.98 18.23 23.94
N MET A 92 17.79 17.35 23.33
CA MET A 92 17.66 15.90 23.63
C MET A 92 19.03 15.21 23.53
N ASN A 93 19.76 15.14 24.63
CA ASN A 93 20.93 14.26 24.74
C ASN A 93 21.15 13.78 26.18
N LYS A 94 20.52 12.66 26.55
CA LYS A 94 20.97 11.72 27.60
C LYS A 94 20.45 10.30 27.29
N ALA A 95 21.05 9.66 26.29
CA ALA A 95 21.17 8.19 26.22
C ALA A 95 22.46 7.89 25.45
N ASN A 96 23.50 7.47 26.17
CA ASN A 96 24.86 7.32 25.64
C ASN A 96 24.95 6.18 24.62
N VAL A 97 25.44 6.51 23.43
CA VAL A 97 26.10 5.62 22.48
C VAL A 97 27.59 5.58 22.82
N VAL A 98 28.18 4.39 22.96
CA VAL A 98 29.59 4.17 22.60
C VAL A 98 29.70 2.80 21.94
N LEU A 99 29.72 2.76 20.61
CA LEU A 99 30.26 1.61 19.88
C LEU A 99 30.96 2.10 18.61
N ARG A 100 32.29 2.10 18.61
CA ARG A 100 33.09 1.76 17.43
C ARG A 100 34.54 1.46 17.80
N LEU A 101 35.02 0.35 17.21
CA LEU A 101 36.40 0.03 16.85
C LEU A 101 37.34 -0.42 17.98
N MET A 102 37.55 -1.74 18.07
CA MET A 102 38.86 -2.38 18.04
C MET A 102 38.66 -3.91 18.04
N SER A 103 38.72 -4.52 16.86
CA SER A 103 38.81 -5.97 16.71
C SER A 103 40.28 -6.35 16.64
N SER A 104 40.86 -6.75 17.76
CA SER A 104 41.99 -7.67 17.87
C SER A 104 42.32 -7.88 19.35
N MET A 105 42.84 -9.06 19.67
CA MET A 105 43.37 -9.51 20.97
C MET A 105 42.42 -10.37 21.85
N SER A 106 42.48 -11.67 21.53
CA SER A 106 42.57 -12.83 22.44
C SER A 106 42.44 -12.54 23.94
N LEU A 107 41.42 -13.12 24.58
CA LEU A 107 41.35 -13.28 26.03
C LEU A 107 40.97 -14.72 26.39
N THR A 108 41.93 -15.42 26.99
CA THR A 108 41.77 -16.66 27.77
C THR A 108 41.02 -16.38 29.08
N PRO A 109 40.12 -17.28 29.55
CA PRO A 109 39.45 -17.08 30.82
C PRO A 109 40.29 -17.62 31.98
N ILE A 110 40.41 -16.79 33.02
CA ILE A 110 41.01 -17.10 34.31
C ILE A 110 39.98 -17.82 35.19
N LEU A 111 40.41 -18.97 35.71
CA LEU A 111 39.72 -19.90 36.60
C LEU A 111 39.50 -19.27 38.00
N LEU A 112 38.25 -19.20 38.46
CA LEU A 112 37.89 -18.88 39.85
C LEU A 112 37.72 -20.18 40.64
N LEU A 113 38.61 -20.39 41.62
CA LEU A 113 38.55 -21.50 42.57
C LEU A 113 37.44 -21.28 43.62
N VAL A 114 36.46 -22.17 43.65
CA VAL A 114 35.64 -22.42 44.85
C VAL A 114 35.80 -23.89 45.21
N ALA A 115 36.45 -24.13 46.34
CA ALA A 115 36.59 -25.45 46.93
C ALA A 115 35.28 -25.89 47.57
N ALA A 116 34.77 -27.06 47.16
CA ALA A 116 33.77 -27.83 47.90
C ALA A 116 34.27 -29.27 48.02
N CYS A 117 34.15 -29.81 49.22
CA CYS A 117 34.68 -31.11 49.66
C CYS A 117 33.53 -32.11 49.80
N GLY A 118 33.76 -33.37 49.43
CA GLY A 118 32.86 -34.52 49.61
C GLY A 118 32.03 -34.85 48.35
N VAL A 119 31.86 -36.09 47.89
CA VAL A 119 32.13 -37.44 48.43
C VAL A 119 32.36 -38.34 47.21
N GLU A 120 33.33 -39.25 47.25
CA GLU A 120 33.58 -40.24 46.18
C GLU A 120 32.44 -41.27 46.12
N GLU A 121 31.81 -41.41 44.95
CA GLU A 121 31.18 -42.67 44.52
C GLU A 121 31.81 -43.10 43.18
N PRO A 122 32.09 -44.40 42.97
CA PRO A 122 32.93 -44.85 41.86
C PRO A 122 32.18 -44.85 40.54
N ALA A 123 32.84 -44.36 39.48
CA ALA A 123 32.39 -44.49 38.12
C ALA A 123 32.23 -45.98 37.73
N PRO A 124 31.13 -46.39 37.07
CA PRO A 124 31.08 -47.71 36.47
C PRO A 124 32.08 -47.77 35.31
N SER A 125 32.90 -48.82 35.31
CA SER A 125 33.83 -49.14 34.23
C SER A 125 33.09 -49.31 32.88
N PRO A 126 33.69 -48.97 31.73
CA PRO A 126 33.04 -49.21 30.45
C PRO A 126 32.97 -50.72 30.20
N ILE A 127 31.75 -51.22 30.09
CA ILE A 127 31.50 -52.59 29.63
C ILE A 127 31.88 -52.60 28.14
N TYR A 128 32.97 -53.29 27.81
CA TYR A 128 33.24 -53.74 26.45
C TYR A 128 32.21 -54.84 26.13
N THR A 129 30.99 -54.46 25.74
CA THR A 129 30.12 -55.37 25.00
C THR A 129 30.64 -55.37 23.58
N HIS A 130 31.25 -56.47 23.18
CA HIS A 130 31.31 -56.86 21.78
C HIS A 130 29.87 -56.79 21.27
N ASN A 131 29.56 -55.74 20.50
CA ASN A 131 28.21 -55.52 20.00
C ASN A 131 27.88 -56.72 19.09
N THR A 132 27.10 -57.66 19.59
CA THR A 132 26.66 -58.87 18.88
C THR A 132 25.68 -58.57 17.74
N LYS A 133 25.43 -57.28 17.46
CA LYS A 133 24.59 -56.84 16.36
C LYS A 133 25.34 -56.21 15.18
N CYS A 134 26.57 -55.76 15.37
CA CYS A 134 27.34 -55.16 14.29
C CYS A 134 27.66 -56.18 13.19
N GLY A 135 27.30 -55.86 11.95
CA GLY A 135 27.38 -56.74 10.79
C GLY A 135 26.07 -57.48 10.50
N ASN A 136 24.94 -57.05 11.06
CA ASN A 136 23.62 -57.63 10.79
C ASN A 136 22.90 -56.99 9.59
N GLY A 137 23.45 -55.91 9.05
CA GLY A 137 22.93 -55.16 7.90
C GLY A 137 21.85 -54.12 8.20
N ALA A 138 21.64 -53.74 9.46
CA ALA A 138 20.71 -52.68 9.87
C ALA A 138 21.26 -51.87 11.06
N ILE A 139 21.15 -50.54 11.01
CA ILE A 139 21.61 -49.66 12.11
C ILE A 139 20.72 -49.81 13.36
N ASP A 140 21.27 -50.38 14.44
CA ASP A 140 20.64 -50.45 15.76
C ASP A 140 20.95 -49.22 16.66
N SER A 141 20.28 -49.10 17.82
CA SER A 141 20.31 -47.91 18.70
C SER A 141 21.68 -47.49 19.29
N HIS A 142 22.77 -48.21 18.99
CA HIS A 142 24.14 -47.93 19.44
C HIS A 142 25.15 -47.99 18.28
N GLU A 143 24.68 -48.01 17.03
CA GLU A 143 25.48 -48.08 15.83
C GLU A 143 25.36 -46.78 15.05
N VAL A 144 26.46 -46.37 14.42
CA VAL A 144 26.49 -45.25 13.47
C VAL A 144 26.32 -45.76 12.04
N CYS A 145 26.68 -47.03 11.80
CA CYS A 145 26.56 -47.73 10.51
C CYS A 145 26.58 -49.25 10.76
N ASP A 146 26.04 -50.06 9.84
CA ASP A 146 26.19 -51.52 9.85
C ASP A 146 26.47 -52.04 8.44
N GLY A 147 27.71 -52.47 8.20
CA GLY A 147 28.13 -53.02 6.91
C GLY A 147 28.07 -51.97 5.79
N LEU A 148 27.02 -52.05 4.95
CA LEU A 148 26.72 -51.09 3.88
C LEU A 148 25.56 -50.15 4.21
N ASP A 149 24.92 -50.33 5.37
CA ASP A 149 23.92 -49.41 5.87
C ASP A 149 24.61 -48.26 6.62
N PHE A 150 24.58 -47.07 6.00
CA PHE A 150 25.14 -45.83 6.55
C PHE A 150 24.04 -44.84 6.92
N GLY A 151 22.76 -45.25 6.86
CA GLY A 151 21.63 -44.32 6.91
C GLY A 151 21.59 -43.43 5.67
N GLU A 152 21.35 -42.13 5.86
CA GLU A 152 21.39 -41.12 4.78
C GLU A 152 22.81 -40.54 4.55
N GLU A 153 23.83 -41.13 5.20
CA GLU A 153 25.20 -40.61 5.14
C GLU A 153 25.98 -41.09 3.91
N THR A 154 26.76 -40.18 3.35
CA THR A 154 27.66 -40.42 2.22
C THR A 154 28.97 -39.67 2.46
N CYS A 155 30.02 -39.96 1.67
CA CYS A 155 31.21 -39.11 1.65
C CYS A 155 30.86 -37.63 1.37
N PHE A 156 29.76 -37.39 0.64
CA PHE A 156 29.27 -36.06 0.28
C PHE A 156 28.63 -35.34 1.46
N SER A 157 27.68 -35.97 2.16
CA SER A 157 27.01 -35.37 3.33
C SER A 157 27.99 -35.07 4.47
N GLN A 158 29.08 -35.84 4.56
CA GLN A 158 30.16 -35.66 5.52
C GLN A 158 31.25 -34.67 5.06
N GLY A 159 31.06 -33.99 3.93
CA GLY A 159 31.97 -32.96 3.42
C GLY A 159 33.32 -33.50 2.89
N MET A 160 33.43 -34.80 2.66
CA MET A 160 34.65 -35.46 2.18
C MET A 160 34.69 -35.65 0.66
N GLY A 161 33.60 -35.32 -0.04
CA GLY A 161 33.51 -35.34 -1.50
C GLY A 161 32.91 -36.64 -2.05
N ASN A 162 33.53 -37.20 -3.10
CA ASN A 162 33.05 -38.41 -3.75
C ASN A 162 33.76 -39.66 -3.20
N GLY A 163 33.25 -40.85 -3.52
CA GLY A 163 33.88 -42.12 -3.15
C GLY A 163 32.95 -43.01 -2.34
N ASN A 164 33.53 -44.08 -1.80
CA ASN A 164 32.76 -45.08 -1.05
C ASN A 164 32.91 -44.81 0.44
N LEU A 165 31.78 -44.55 1.10
CA LEU A 165 31.71 -44.51 2.55
C LEU A 165 31.78 -45.95 3.08
N GLY A 166 32.61 -46.19 4.09
CA GLY A 166 32.71 -47.48 4.75
C GLY A 166 32.22 -47.42 6.20
N CYS A 167 32.06 -48.58 6.83
CA CYS A 167 31.77 -48.70 8.25
C CYS A 167 32.97 -49.32 8.97
N LYS A 168 33.46 -48.69 10.05
CA LYS A 168 34.60 -49.23 10.80
C LYS A 168 34.22 -50.51 11.54
N PRO A 169 35.18 -51.41 11.79
CA PRO A 169 34.97 -52.58 12.64
C PRO A 169 34.39 -52.16 14.00
N GLY A 170 33.24 -52.71 14.37
CA GLY A 170 32.53 -52.38 15.61
C GLY A 170 31.40 -51.35 15.47
N CYS A 171 31.09 -50.88 14.25
CA CYS A 171 29.87 -50.11 13.92
C CYS A 171 29.70 -48.76 14.66
N ALA A 172 30.70 -48.33 15.41
CA ALA A 172 30.66 -47.12 16.23
C ALA A 172 31.11 -45.85 15.47
N ALA A 173 31.59 -45.99 14.23
CA ALA A 173 32.08 -44.87 13.43
C ALA A 173 32.13 -45.21 11.94
N LEU A 174 31.91 -44.19 11.11
CA LEU A 174 32.13 -44.25 9.67
C LEU A 174 33.64 -44.35 9.33
N ASP A 175 33.94 -45.01 8.22
CA ASP A 175 35.25 -45.07 7.60
C ASP A 175 35.28 -44.23 6.34
N PHE A 176 36.19 -43.25 6.31
CA PHE A 176 36.35 -42.32 5.21
C PHE A 176 37.58 -42.62 4.36
N SER A 177 38.29 -43.74 4.61
CA SER A 177 39.55 -44.05 3.91
C SER A 177 39.39 -44.23 2.40
N GLU A 178 38.19 -44.59 1.93
CA GLU A 178 37.84 -44.76 0.51
C GLU A 178 37.06 -43.56 -0.07
N CYS A 179 36.88 -42.49 0.73
CA CYS A 179 36.44 -41.22 0.19
C CYS A 179 37.60 -40.59 -0.58
N ALA A 180 37.38 -40.28 -1.85
CA ALA A 180 38.33 -39.54 -2.66
C ALA A 180 38.20 -38.05 -2.30
N GLY A 181 39.33 -37.39 -2.05
CA GLY A 181 39.36 -35.95 -1.79
C GLY A 181 38.59 -35.19 -2.87
N CYS A 182 37.84 -34.17 -2.47
CA CYS A 182 36.93 -33.47 -3.36
C CYS A 182 37.63 -33.04 -4.67
N VAL A 183 37.06 -33.43 -5.80
CA VAL A 183 37.36 -32.85 -7.10
C VAL A 183 36.43 -31.65 -7.25
N PRO A 184 36.93 -30.40 -7.21
CA PRO A 184 36.08 -29.21 -7.31
C PRO A 184 35.31 -29.22 -8.64
N ASP A 185 34.01 -28.94 -8.59
CA ASP A 185 33.16 -28.71 -9.77
C ASP A 185 32.69 -27.25 -9.78
N CYS A 186 33.60 -26.40 -10.21
CA CYS A 186 33.44 -24.96 -10.14
C CYS A 186 32.37 -24.41 -11.09
N GLY A 187 31.86 -25.22 -12.04
CA GLY A 187 30.94 -24.77 -13.06
C GLY A 187 31.46 -23.53 -13.80
N THR A 188 30.81 -22.38 -13.57
CA THR A 188 31.18 -21.08 -14.16
C THR A 188 32.07 -20.21 -13.26
N ARG A 189 32.37 -20.64 -12.03
CA ARG A 189 33.20 -19.89 -11.08
C ARG A 189 34.67 -19.96 -11.49
N VAL A 190 35.32 -18.80 -11.49
CA VAL A 190 36.76 -18.64 -11.75
C VAL A 190 37.54 -18.55 -10.43
N CYS A 191 36.89 -18.12 -9.36
CA CYS A 191 37.47 -17.97 -8.03
C CYS A 191 36.46 -18.29 -6.92
N GLY A 192 36.94 -18.33 -5.67
CA GLY A 192 36.11 -18.53 -4.49
C GLY A 192 35.83 -19.99 -4.17
N PRO A 193 34.96 -20.28 -3.19
CA PRO A 193 34.62 -21.65 -2.81
C PRO A 193 33.74 -22.32 -3.86
N ASP A 194 34.09 -23.56 -4.15
CA ASP A 194 33.34 -24.52 -4.94
C ASP A 194 31.97 -24.78 -4.30
N PRO A 195 30.85 -24.71 -5.04
CA PRO A 195 29.51 -24.86 -4.46
C PRO A 195 29.22 -26.26 -3.91
N VAL A 196 30.00 -27.25 -4.32
CA VAL A 196 29.78 -28.66 -3.98
C VAL A 196 30.47 -29.01 -2.66
N CYS A 197 31.73 -28.60 -2.49
CA CYS A 197 32.53 -29.01 -1.33
C CYS A 197 33.37 -27.89 -0.72
N GLY A 198 33.22 -26.64 -1.17
CA GLY A 198 33.91 -25.48 -0.61
C GLY A 198 35.40 -25.38 -0.95
N ALA A 199 35.94 -26.32 -1.72
CA ALA A 199 37.32 -26.26 -2.22
C ALA A 199 37.52 -25.03 -3.12
N SER A 200 38.71 -24.44 -3.16
CA SER A 200 38.91 -23.22 -3.94
C SER A 200 38.87 -23.50 -5.45
N CYS A 201 38.07 -22.72 -6.18
CA CYS A 201 37.98 -22.73 -7.65
C CYS A 201 39.11 -22.00 -8.37
N GLY A 202 40.03 -21.38 -7.62
CA GLY A 202 41.15 -20.64 -8.15
C GLY A 202 41.34 -19.30 -7.44
N PRO A 203 42.57 -18.76 -7.46
CA PRO A 203 42.84 -17.39 -7.07
C PRO A 203 42.53 -16.42 -8.22
N CYS A 204 42.40 -15.13 -7.91
CA CYS A 204 42.38 -14.07 -8.90
C CYS A 204 43.78 -13.51 -9.13
N ASP A 205 44.21 -13.43 -10.40
CA ASP A 205 45.46 -12.77 -10.80
C ASP A 205 45.26 -11.24 -10.84
N GLY A 206 45.03 -10.66 -9.66
CA GLY A 206 44.70 -9.25 -9.44
C GLY A 206 43.20 -9.04 -9.24
N GLY A 207 42.80 -8.51 -8.07
CA GLY A 207 41.40 -8.35 -7.71
C GLY A 207 40.86 -9.26 -6.61
N ALA A 208 39.63 -8.97 -6.21
CA ALA A 208 38.85 -9.75 -5.25
C ALA A 208 37.86 -10.67 -5.98
N CYS A 209 37.47 -11.75 -5.31
CA CYS A 209 36.42 -12.63 -5.82
C CYS A 209 35.05 -12.12 -5.36
N ASN A 210 34.14 -11.84 -6.30
CA ASN A 210 32.77 -11.45 -5.95
C ASN A 210 31.91 -12.66 -5.55
N SER A 211 30.69 -12.43 -5.05
CA SER A 211 29.76 -13.48 -4.58
C SER A 211 29.37 -14.48 -5.68
N SER A 212 29.40 -14.06 -6.94
CA SER A 212 29.15 -14.89 -8.13
C SER A 212 30.36 -15.74 -8.54
N GLY A 213 31.51 -15.64 -7.86
CA GLY A 213 32.71 -16.42 -8.15
C GLY A 213 33.52 -15.90 -9.34
N GLN A 214 33.45 -14.60 -9.64
CA GLN A 214 34.24 -13.94 -10.68
C GLN A 214 35.28 -12.99 -10.09
N CYS A 215 36.44 -12.91 -10.75
CA CYS A 215 37.52 -12.01 -10.37
C CYS A 215 37.21 -10.58 -10.82
N VAL A 216 37.16 -9.65 -9.86
CA VAL A 216 36.97 -8.22 -10.09
C VAL A 216 38.21 -7.44 -9.63
N PRO A 217 38.79 -6.51 -10.43
CA PRO A 217 40.04 -5.83 -10.10
C PRO A 217 40.07 -5.10 -8.75
N ASP A 218 41.23 -5.05 -8.08
CA ASP A 218 41.41 -4.50 -6.70
C ASP A 218 41.17 -2.99 -6.64
N THR A 219 41.43 -2.29 -7.74
CA THR A 219 41.07 -0.90 -7.90
C THR A 219 39.69 -0.85 -8.54
N CYS A 220 38.67 -0.53 -7.74
CA CYS A 220 37.37 -0.23 -8.31
C CYS A 220 37.51 0.91 -9.32
N VAL A 221 37.28 0.59 -10.58
CA VAL A 221 37.02 1.58 -11.62
C VAL A 221 35.53 1.84 -11.59
N LYS A 222 35.11 2.89 -10.86
CA LYS A 222 33.70 3.29 -10.79
C LYS A 222 33.17 3.51 -12.21
N ASN A 223 32.02 2.95 -12.51
CA ASN A 223 31.23 3.28 -13.69
C ASN A 223 29.95 4.02 -13.29
N CYS A 224 30.11 5.29 -12.92
CA CYS A 224 29.02 6.19 -12.55
C CYS A 224 28.27 6.78 -13.75
N SER A 225 28.37 6.16 -14.94
CA SER A 225 27.75 6.72 -16.14
C SER A 225 26.23 6.83 -15.97
N GLY A 226 25.72 8.07 -15.95
CA GLY A 226 24.30 8.37 -15.72
C GLY A 226 23.87 8.51 -14.26
N ARG A 227 24.75 8.23 -13.30
CA ARG A 227 24.50 8.42 -11.86
C ARG A 227 25.20 9.68 -11.36
N ALA A 228 24.44 10.61 -10.78
CA ALA A 228 24.95 11.77 -10.06
C ALA A 228 25.22 11.47 -8.57
N CYS A 229 24.60 10.41 -8.04
CA CYS A 229 24.68 10.01 -6.64
C CYS A 229 24.47 8.50 -6.48
N GLY A 230 24.59 8.02 -5.23
CA GLY A 230 24.30 6.62 -4.88
C GLY A 230 25.49 5.69 -5.11
N PRO A 231 25.34 4.38 -4.84
CA PRO A 231 26.40 3.40 -5.03
C PRO A 231 26.67 3.12 -6.51
N ASP A 232 27.93 2.88 -6.84
CA ASP A 232 28.39 2.42 -8.14
C ASP A 232 27.96 0.96 -8.39
N PRO A 233 27.33 0.63 -9.51
CA PRO A 233 26.83 -0.73 -9.76
C PRO A 233 27.90 -1.82 -9.89
N VAL A 234 29.18 -1.46 -10.05
CA VAL A 234 30.28 -2.43 -10.24
C VAL A 234 30.89 -2.82 -8.91
N CYS A 235 31.01 -1.88 -7.97
CA CYS A 235 31.77 -2.08 -6.74
C CYS A 235 31.18 -1.42 -5.49
N ASP A 236 29.94 -0.91 -5.56
CA ASP A 236 29.19 -0.23 -4.49
C ASP A 236 29.82 1.04 -3.92
N GLU A 237 30.91 1.51 -4.52
CA GLU A 237 31.54 2.77 -4.15
C GLU A 237 30.66 3.96 -4.55
N SER A 238 30.59 5.01 -3.72
CA SER A 238 29.72 6.15 -4.03
C SER A 238 30.08 6.84 -5.36
N CYS A 239 29.09 7.04 -6.23
CA CYS A 239 29.14 7.86 -7.44
C CYS A 239 28.94 9.36 -7.18
N GLY A 240 28.68 9.73 -5.93
CA GLY A 240 28.43 11.09 -5.51
C GLY A 240 27.32 11.17 -4.46
N THR A 241 27.04 12.39 -4.03
CA THR A 241 25.94 12.74 -3.13
C THR A 241 25.21 13.94 -3.69
N CYS A 242 23.90 14.02 -3.46
CA CYS A 242 23.12 15.17 -3.90
C CYS A 242 23.45 16.41 -3.07
N SER A 243 23.79 17.53 -3.74
CA SER A 243 23.97 18.83 -3.08
C SER A 243 22.68 19.33 -2.42
N SER A 244 21.54 18.88 -2.92
CA SER A 244 20.20 19.08 -2.36
C SER A 244 19.29 17.96 -2.87
N GLY A 245 18.31 17.56 -2.07
CA GLY A 245 17.38 16.47 -2.42
C GLY A 245 17.88 15.08 -2.03
N THR A 246 17.16 14.07 -2.50
CA THR A 246 17.42 12.65 -2.22
C THR A 246 17.92 11.96 -3.49
N CYS A 247 18.77 10.95 -3.32
CA CYS A 247 19.20 10.11 -4.42
C CYS A 247 18.18 9.00 -4.62
N ASP A 248 17.67 8.82 -5.84
CA ASP A 248 16.86 7.65 -6.15
C ASP A 248 17.71 6.41 -6.50
N ASP A 249 17.05 5.27 -6.70
CA ASP A 249 17.70 4.01 -7.03
C ASP A 249 18.40 4.03 -8.41
N GLN A 250 18.00 4.96 -9.29
CA GLN A 250 18.66 5.22 -10.56
C GLN A 250 19.90 6.11 -10.44
N GLY A 251 20.21 6.61 -9.24
CA GLY A 251 21.35 7.48 -8.98
C GLY A 251 21.12 8.92 -9.44
N ILE A 252 19.87 9.35 -9.58
CA ILE A 252 19.48 10.71 -9.94
C ILE A 252 19.12 11.48 -8.67
N CYS A 253 19.56 12.73 -8.60
CA CYS A 253 19.21 13.62 -7.51
C CYS A 253 17.81 14.20 -7.71
N ILE A 254 16.85 13.70 -6.93
CA ILE A 254 15.49 14.20 -6.90
C ILE A 254 15.40 15.32 -5.88
N LEU A 255 15.06 16.53 -6.34
CA LEU A 255 14.75 17.64 -5.45
C LEU A 255 13.34 17.46 -4.89
N PRO A 256 13.10 17.76 -3.59
CA PRO A 256 11.75 17.76 -3.06
C PRO A 256 10.92 18.81 -3.82
N ALA A 257 9.69 18.44 -4.18
CA ALA A 257 8.77 19.37 -4.81
C ALA A 257 8.44 20.51 -3.83
N THR A 258 8.75 21.76 -4.21
CA THR A 258 8.43 22.95 -3.41
C THR A 258 7.15 23.66 -3.88
N GLY A 259 6.50 23.13 -4.92
CA GLY A 259 5.27 23.68 -5.51
C GLY A 259 5.06 23.22 -6.96
N PHE A 260 3.99 23.70 -7.58
CA PHE A 260 3.67 23.45 -8.99
C PHE A 260 4.48 24.36 -9.93
N SER A 261 4.81 23.87 -11.13
CA SER A 261 5.43 24.69 -12.18
C SER A 261 4.52 25.84 -12.59
N ALA A 262 5.07 27.05 -12.72
CA ALA A 262 4.33 28.21 -13.22
C ALA A 262 3.94 28.11 -14.70
N THR A 263 4.60 27.22 -15.45
CA THR A 263 4.29 26.97 -16.87
C THR A 263 3.63 25.59 -17.01
N PRO A 264 2.40 25.51 -17.53
CA PRO A 264 1.74 24.23 -17.74
C PRO A 264 2.38 23.48 -18.92
N THR A 265 2.44 22.17 -18.81
CA THR A 265 2.60 21.26 -19.95
C THR A 265 1.23 20.81 -20.41
N TYR A 266 1.01 20.70 -21.71
CA TYR A 266 -0.28 20.33 -22.27
C TYR A 266 -0.28 18.85 -22.64
N TRP A 267 -1.15 18.07 -21.99
CA TRP A 267 -1.41 16.68 -22.33
C TRP A 267 -2.75 16.62 -23.06
N SER A 268 -2.79 15.96 -24.21
CA SER A 268 -4.05 15.74 -24.94
C SER A 268 -4.90 14.72 -24.20
N VAL A 269 -6.15 15.05 -23.96
CA VAL A 269 -7.16 14.11 -23.44
C VAL A 269 -7.62 13.25 -24.63
N PRO A 270 -7.53 11.91 -24.55
CA PRO A 270 -7.75 11.02 -25.70
C PRO A 270 -9.23 10.69 -25.97
N ILE A 271 -10.14 11.41 -25.32
CA ILE A 271 -11.60 11.35 -25.48
C ILE A 271 -12.13 12.70 -25.97
N GLY A 272 -13.35 12.71 -26.53
CA GLY A 272 -13.94 13.88 -27.19
C GLY A 272 -15.40 14.14 -26.80
N ASP A 273 -15.80 13.77 -25.60
CA ASP A 273 -17.16 14.02 -25.08
C ASP A 273 -17.29 15.39 -24.40
N GLU A 274 -18.51 15.68 -23.91
CA GLU A 274 -18.82 16.93 -23.20
C GLU A 274 -18.42 16.95 -21.71
N TYR A 275 -18.04 15.80 -21.16
CA TYR A 275 -17.67 15.60 -19.74
C TYR A 275 -16.17 15.43 -19.51
N ALA A 276 -15.34 15.46 -20.56
CA ALA A 276 -13.88 15.36 -20.52
C ALA A 276 -13.15 16.42 -19.65
N TRP A 277 -13.88 17.38 -19.09
CA TRP A 277 -13.41 18.34 -18.09
C TRP A 277 -13.51 17.80 -16.65
N ARG A 278 -14.23 16.72 -16.42
CA ARG A 278 -14.33 16.01 -15.13
C ARG A 278 -13.16 15.05 -15.01
N LEU A 279 -12.49 15.09 -13.87
CA LEU A 279 -11.39 14.20 -13.55
C LEU A 279 -11.45 13.90 -12.07
N ASN A 280 -11.52 12.62 -11.69
CA ASN A 280 -11.56 12.18 -10.29
C ASN A 280 -12.66 12.91 -9.49
N GLY A 281 -13.85 13.04 -10.09
CA GLY A 281 -14.98 13.78 -9.53
C GLY A 281 -16.08 12.86 -8.98
N TYR A 282 -17.14 13.47 -8.44
CA TYR A 282 -18.30 12.82 -7.81
C TYR A 282 -18.94 11.67 -8.61
N TYR A 283 -18.88 11.74 -9.95
CA TYR A 283 -19.52 10.77 -10.84
C TYR A 283 -18.51 9.77 -11.45
N SER A 284 -17.21 9.91 -11.16
CA SER A 284 -16.17 8.88 -11.40
C SER A 284 -16.13 8.22 -12.79
N GLU A 285 -16.57 8.90 -13.86
CA GLU A 285 -16.59 8.36 -15.24
C GLU A 285 -15.18 8.34 -15.88
N HIS A 286 -14.33 9.25 -15.40
CA HIS A 286 -12.95 9.39 -15.82
C HIS A 286 -12.04 9.49 -14.60
N GLY A 287 -10.90 8.82 -14.65
CA GLY A 287 -9.91 8.95 -13.60
C GLY A 287 -8.48 8.66 -13.99
N LEU A 288 -7.59 9.01 -13.07
CA LEU A 288 -6.16 8.78 -13.19
C LEU A 288 -5.71 7.71 -12.22
N VAL A 289 -5.35 6.54 -12.74
CA VAL A 289 -4.96 5.38 -11.95
C VAL A 289 -3.84 4.66 -12.68
N ASP A 290 -2.79 4.25 -11.97
CA ASP A 290 -1.76 3.38 -12.55
C ASP A 290 -2.33 1.97 -12.70
N MET A 291 -2.83 1.66 -13.89
CA MET A 291 -3.56 0.42 -14.13
C MET A 291 -2.60 -0.73 -14.41
N ASN A 292 -1.44 -0.45 -15.01
CA ASN A 292 -0.47 -1.48 -15.41
C ASN A 292 0.65 -1.70 -14.38
N GLY A 293 0.74 -0.86 -13.34
CA GLY A 293 1.76 -0.94 -12.29
C GLY A 293 3.14 -0.46 -12.74
N ASP A 294 3.21 0.45 -13.72
CA ASP A 294 4.48 0.96 -14.25
C ASP A 294 5.02 2.21 -13.50
N GLY A 295 4.32 2.63 -12.46
CA GLY A 295 4.62 3.80 -11.64
C GLY A 295 4.09 5.11 -12.22
N LYS A 296 3.33 5.07 -13.32
CA LYS A 296 2.70 6.24 -13.94
C LYS A 296 1.20 6.07 -13.97
N THR A 297 0.48 7.11 -13.56
CA THR A 297 -0.98 7.10 -13.64
C THR A 297 -1.45 7.13 -15.09
N ASP A 298 -2.29 6.17 -15.46
CA ASP A 298 -2.97 6.07 -16.75
C ASP A 298 -4.30 6.83 -16.74
N PHE A 299 -4.84 7.14 -17.92
CA PHE A 299 -6.18 7.71 -18.03
C PHE A 299 -7.19 6.58 -18.27
N VAL A 300 -8.20 6.49 -17.41
CA VAL A 300 -9.27 5.49 -17.49
C VAL A 300 -10.57 6.18 -17.83
N ASP A 301 -11.27 5.61 -18.82
CA ASP A 301 -12.59 6.00 -19.26
C ASP A 301 -13.53 4.80 -19.08
N SER A 302 -14.39 4.87 -18.07
CA SER A 302 -15.21 3.76 -17.60
C SER A 302 -16.67 3.82 -18.07
N GLU A 303 -17.14 4.99 -18.53
CA GLU A 303 -18.49 5.21 -19.04
C GLU A 303 -18.54 5.11 -20.58
N ASP A 304 -19.55 4.46 -21.15
CA ASP A 304 -19.81 4.42 -22.59
C ASP A 304 -20.64 5.63 -23.04
N GLN A 305 -19.98 6.67 -23.55
CA GLN A 305 -20.67 7.88 -24.01
C GLN A 305 -21.39 7.72 -25.36
N THR A 306 -21.41 6.51 -25.95
CA THR A 306 -22.17 6.24 -27.17
C THR A 306 -23.61 5.84 -26.90
N THR A 307 -23.94 5.50 -25.65
CA THR A 307 -25.31 5.26 -25.22
C THR A 307 -25.97 6.58 -24.81
N THR A 308 -27.29 6.56 -24.64
CA THR A 308 -28.04 7.74 -24.19
C THR A 308 -28.10 7.85 -22.66
N ASP A 309 -27.57 6.86 -21.96
CA ASP A 309 -27.63 6.74 -20.51
C ASP A 309 -26.26 7.08 -19.92
N VAL A 310 -26.23 8.04 -18.98
CA VAL A 310 -25.02 8.58 -18.36
C VAL A 310 -24.41 7.64 -17.29
N SER A 311 -24.62 6.33 -17.44
CA SER A 311 -24.37 5.32 -16.41
C SER A 311 -24.18 3.93 -17.00
N ASP A 312 -23.69 3.84 -18.24
CA ASP A 312 -23.41 2.57 -18.89
C ASP A 312 -21.90 2.34 -18.96
N VAL A 313 -21.46 1.11 -18.72
CA VAL A 313 -20.07 0.69 -18.93
C VAL A 313 -19.85 0.29 -20.38
N TRP A 314 -18.62 0.40 -20.90
CA TRP A 314 -18.33 -0.03 -22.27
C TRP A 314 -18.58 -1.53 -22.48
N GLY A 315 -19.19 -1.85 -23.63
CA GLY A 315 -19.41 -3.23 -24.07
C GLY A 315 -20.80 -3.77 -23.74
N GLU A 316 -20.98 -5.08 -23.97
CA GLU A 316 -22.22 -5.77 -23.62
C GLU A 316 -22.11 -6.35 -22.20
N ALA A 317 -23.22 -6.67 -21.55
CA ALA A 317 -23.24 -7.23 -20.19
C ALA A 317 -22.39 -8.51 -20.02
N SER A 318 -22.12 -9.26 -21.10
CA SER A 318 -21.24 -10.43 -21.08
C SER A 318 -19.74 -10.13 -21.18
N ASN A 319 -19.38 -8.89 -21.51
CA ASN A 319 -17.99 -8.43 -21.62
C ASN A 319 -17.89 -6.90 -21.35
N PRO A 320 -18.26 -6.47 -20.13
CA PRO A 320 -18.08 -5.08 -19.73
C PRO A 320 -16.58 -4.78 -19.59
N HIS A 321 -16.18 -3.58 -19.97
CA HIS A 321 -14.78 -3.18 -19.89
C HIS A 321 -14.65 -1.67 -19.70
N TRP A 322 -13.47 -1.25 -19.28
CA TRP A 322 -13.05 0.14 -19.35
C TRP A 322 -12.06 0.34 -20.49
N ARG A 323 -11.91 1.59 -20.91
CA ARG A 323 -10.88 2.00 -21.86
C ARG A 323 -9.73 2.63 -21.10
N VAL A 324 -8.57 1.99 -21.16
CA VAL A 324 -7.36 2.46 -20.46
C VAL A 324 -6.37 3.01 -21.47
N TYR A 325 -6.03 4.28 -21.33
CA TYR A 325 -5.08 4.99 -22.18
C TYR A 325 -3.76 5.16 -21.42
N LEU A 326 -2.79 4.31 -21.76
CA LEU A 326 -1.53 4.21 -21.01
C LEU A 326 -0.70 5.49 -21.07
N ASN A 327 -0.03 5.79 -19.96
CA ASN A 327 0.85 6.93 -19.83
C ASN A 327 2.21 6.71 -20.50
N THR A 328 2.57 7.60 -21.42
CA THR A 328 3.83 7.55 -22.18
C THR A 328 4.99 8.26 -21.49
N GLY A 329 4.74 8.95 -20.38
CA GLY A 329 5.65 9.86 -19.68
C GLY A 329 5.56 11.32 -20.14
N THR A 330 4.94 11.59 -21.30
CA THR A 330 4.74 12.95 -21.82
C THR A 330 3.29 13.24 -22.24
N GLY A 331 2.38 12.31 -21.98
CA GLY A 331 1.01 12.30 -22.48
C GLY A 331 0.38 10.91 -22.36
N PHE A 332 -0.89 10.79 -22.70
CA PHE A 332 -1.57 9.50 -22.84
C PHE A 332 -1.44 8.95 -24.26
N SER A 333 -1.45 7.63 -24.40
CA SER A 333 -1.59 6.95 -25.70
C SER A 333 -2.86 7.43 -26.42
N ALA A 334 -2.79 7.55 -27.75
CA ALA A 334 -3.97 7.86 -28.57
C ALA A 334 -4.91 6.65 -28.76
N SER A 335 -4.42 5.44 -28.47
CA SER A 335 -5.21 4.20 -28.51
C SER A 335 -5.39 3.66 -27.09
N TYR A 336 -6.58 3.15 -26.80
CA TYR A 336 -6.88 2.50 -25.53
C TYR A 336 -6.59 1.00 -25.57
N THR A 337 -6.33 0.46 -24.39
CA THR A 337 -6.40 -0.96 -24.07
C THR A 337 -7.80 -1.26 -23.54
N VAL A 338 -8.41 -2.35 -24.02
CA VAL A 338 -9.65 -2.89 -23.44
C VAL A 338 -9.29 -3.53 -22.12
N TRP A 339 -9.86 -3.02 -21.02
CA TRP A 339 -9.61 -3.52 -19.68
C TRP A 339 -10.86 -4.20 -19.14
N PRO A 340 -10.93 -5.55 -19.16
CA PRO A 340 -12.12 -6.27 -18.71
C PRO A 340 -12.45 -5.95 -17.26
N VAL A 341 -13.73 -5.70 -17.00
CA VAL A 341 -14.28 -5.49 -15.66
C VAL A 341 -15.06 -6.75 -15.27
N PRO A 342 -14.87 -7.30 -14.05
CA PRO A 342 -15.49 -8.58 -13.69
C PRO A 342 -17.00 -8.50 -13.45
N ILE A 343 -17.49 -7.29 -13.16
CA ILE A 343 -18.88 -7.02 -12.80
C ILE A 343 -19.51 -6.15 -13.90
N GLY A 344 -20.69 -6.54 -14.35
CA GLY A 344 -21.47 -5.84 -15.39
C GLY A 344 -22.83 -5.39 -14.88
N ASP A 345 -22.91 -5.02 -13.61
CA ASP A 345 -24.12 -4.44 -13.03
C ASP A 345 -24.30 -2.97 -13.46
N GLU A 346 -25.30 -2.30 -12.89
CA GLU A 346 -25.63 -0.91 -13.20
C GLU A 346 -24.61 0.11 -12.67
N TYR A 347 -23.59 -0.32 -11.90
CA TYR A 347 -22.58 0.55 -11.30
C TYR A 347 -21.16 0.29 -11.83
N ALA A 348 -20.97 -0.69 -12.71
CA ALA A 348 -19.69 -1.03 -13.33
C ALA A 348 -19.00 0.12 -14.09
N TRP A 349 -19.72 1.19 -14.42
CA TRP A 349 -19.18 2.42 -15.03
C TRP A 349 -18.47 3.33 -14.02
N ARG A 350 -18.63 3.12 -12.70
CA ARG A 350 -17.97 3.92 -11.68
C ARG A 350 -16.55 3.41 -11.43
N LEU A 351 -15.57 4.27 -11.65
CA LEU A 351 -14.16 3.92 -11.38
C LEU A 351 -13.85 3.82 -9.89
N ASN A 352 -14.46 4.70 -9.09
CA ASN A 352 -14.34 4.72 -7.62
C ASN A 352 -15.68 5.20 -7.06
N GLY A 353 -16.44 4.29 -6.43
CA GLY A 353 -17.85 4.49 -6.12
C GLY A 353 -18.09 5.61 -5.10
N TYR A 354 -19.12 6.43 -5.34
CA TYR A 354 -19.51 7.51 -4.41
C TYR A 354 -19.98 6.98 -3.05
N TYR A 355 -20.63 5.80 -3.00
CA TYR A 355 -21.00 5.16 -1.73
C TYR A 355 -20.05 4.03 -1.32
N SER A 356 -18.91 3.86 -2.01
CA SER A 356 -17.87 2.88 -1.68
C SER A 356 -18.28 1.41 -1.88
N GLU A 357 -19.22 1.13 -2.78
CA GLU A 357 -19.68 -0.22 -3.13
C GLU A 357 -18.63 -1.01 -3.94
N HIS A 358 -17.87 -0.27 -4.74
CA HIS A 358 -16.73 -0.76 -5.50
C HIS A 358 -15.61 0.27 -5.46
N GLY A 359 -14.37 -0.20 -5.55
CA GLY A 359 -13.22 0.69 -5.60
C GLY A 359 -11.97 0.02 -6.13
N LEU A 360 -10.94 0.84 -6.32
CA LEU A 360 -9.65 0.42 -6.81
C LEU A 360 -8.61 0.57 -5.71
N VAL A 361 -8.04 -0.56 -5.28
CA VAL A 361 -7.09 -0.63 -4.16
C VAL A 361 -6.09 -1.74 -4.44
N ASP A 362 -4.80 -1.53 -4.18
CA ASP A 362 -3.78 -2.57 -4.24
C ASP A 362 -3.88 -3.42 -2.96
N MET A 363 -4.69 -4.48 -3.01
CA MET A 363 -5.03 -5.25 -1.82
C MET A 363 -3.91 -6.22 -1.46
N ASN A 364 -3.17 -6.72 -2.45
CA ASN A 364 -2.13 -7.74 -2.25
C ASN A 364 -0.71 -7.16 -2.12
N GLY A 365 -0.53 -5.85 -2.34
CA GLY A 365 0.76 -5.16 -2.26
C GLY A 365 1.70 -5.48 -3.42
N ASP A 366 1.18 -5.87 -4.58
CA ASP A 366 1.99 -6.21 -5.75
C ASP A 366 2.34 -5.01 -6.64
N GLY A 367 1.88 -3.82 -6.26
CA GLY A 367 2.10 -2.57 -6.97
C GLY A 367 1.11 -2.33 -8.11
N LYS A 368 0.11 -3.20 -8.29
CA LYS A 368 -0.98 -2.99 -9.24
C LYS A 368 -2.28 -2.78 -8.50
N ILE A 369 -3.10 -1.88 -9.02
CA ILE A 369 -4.39 -1.59 -8.41
C ILE A 369 -5.37 -2.74 -8.68
N ASP A 370 -6.00 -3.31 -7.65
CA ASP A 370 -7.01 -4.36 -7.79
C ASP A 370 -8.42 -3.77 -7.82
N TYR A 371 -9.39 -4.53 -8.33
CA TYR A 371 -10.81 -4.16 -8.28
C TYR A 371 -11.46 -4.83 -7.07
N VAL A 372 -12.05 -4.03 -6.19
CA VAL A 372 -12.72 -4.50 -4.98
C VAL A 372 -14.21 -4.25 -5.10
N ASP A 373 -14.99 -5.29 -4.81
CA ASP A 373 -16.44 -5.31 -4.75
C ASP A 373 -16.85 -5.66 -3.32
N SER A 374 -17.37 -4.66 -2.61
CA SER A 374 -17.70 -4.76 -1.19
C SER A 374 -19.20 -4.90 -0.92
N GLU A 375 -20.04 -4.63 -1.91
CA GLU A 375 -21.51 -4.73 -1.81
C GLU A 375 -22.01 -6.08 -2.37
N ASP A 376 -22.94 -6.75 -1.66
CA ASP A 376 -23.62 -7.95 -2.14
C ASP A 376 -24.87 -7.57 -2.97
N GLN A 377 -24.74 -7.53 -4.29
CA GLN A 377 -25.85 -7.19 -5.19
C GLN A 377 -26.91 -8.30 -5.31
N THR A 378 -26.78 -9.42 -4.58
CA THR A 378 -27.78 -10.50 -4.58
C THR A 378 -28.87 -10.29 -3.54
N THR A 379 -28.66 -9.38 -2.60
CA THR A 379 -29.67 -8.99 -1.63
C THR A 379 -30.54 -7.86 -2.19
N THR A 380 -31.64 -7.55 -1.51
CA THR A 380 -32.54 -6.45 -1.90
C THR A 380 -32.11 -5.10 -1.35
N ASP A 381 -31.12 -5.09 -0.47
CA ASP A 381 -30.63 -3.91 0.22
C ASP A 381 -29.32 -3.46 -0.42
N VAL A 382 -29.27 -2.22 -0.88
CA VAL A 382 -28.11 -1.60 -1.58
C VAL A 382 -26.97 -1.22 -0.61
N SER A 383 -26.79 -2.02 0.43
CA SER A 383 -25.98 -1.69 1.60
C SER A 383 -25.64 -2.93 2.43
N ASP A 384 -25.50 -4.08 1.78
CA ASP A 384 -25.11 -5.33 2.43
C ASP A 384 -23.71 -5.73 1.99
N VAL A 385 -22.91 -6.27 2.92
CA VAL A 385 -21.60 -6.84 2.63
C VAL A 385 -21.74 -8.31 2.25
N TRP A 386 -20.82 -8.84 1.44
CA TRP A 386 -20.85 -10.27 1.10
C TRP A 386 -20.68 -11.17 2.33
N GLY A 387 -21.48 -12.24 2.38
CA GLY A 387 -21.40 -13.28 3.40
C GLY A 387 -22.38 -13.10 4.56
N GLU A 388 -22.17 -13.86 5.63
CA GLU A 388 -22.96 -13.74 6.86
C GLU A 388 -22.26 -12.80 7.84
N ALA A 389 -22.97 -12.22 8.80
CA ALA A 389 -22.39 -11.31 9.81
C ALA A 389 -21.21 -11.91 10.61
N SER A 390 -21.12 -13.24 10.72
CA SER A 390 -20.00 -13.92 11.36
C SER A 390 -18.78 -14.14 10.47
N ASN A 391 -18.90 -13.94 9.16
CA ASN A 391 -17.83 -14.05 8.17
C ASN A 391 -18.10 -13.10 6.97
N PRO A 392 -18.14 -11.78 7.20
CA PRO A 392 -18.27 -10.80 6.15
C PRO A 392 -16.96 -10.76 5.33
N HIS A 393 -17.09 -10.50 4.04
CA HIS A 393 -15.94 -10.39 3.15
C HIS A 393 -16.21 -9.44 2.01
N TRP A 394 -15.14 -9.01 1.36
CA TRP A 394 -15.19 -8.38 0.05
C TRP A 394 -14.72 -9.36 -1.01
N ARG A 395 -15.09 -9.09 -2.26
CA ARG A 395 -14.59 -9.79 -3.43
C ARG A 395 -13.50 -8.95 -4.07
N VAL A 396 -12.27 -9.49 -4.07
CA VAL A 396 -11.10 -8.81 -4.65
C VAL A 396 -10.72 -9.51 -5.94
N TYR A 397 -10.76 -8.77 -7.06
CA TYR A 397 -10.38 -9.26 -8.38
C TYR A 397 -8.99 -8.71 -8.72
N LEU A 398 -7.99 -9.60 -8.60
CA LEU A 398 -6.59 -9.21 -8.75
C LEU A 398 -6.27 -8.71 -10.16
N ASN A 399 -5.41 -7.70 -10.22
CA ASN A 399 -4.97 -7.12 -11.48
C ASN A 399 -3.85 -7.93 -12.15
N THR A 400 -4.09 -8.33 -13.39
CA THR A 400 -3.15 -9.15 -14.18
C THR A 400 -2.11 -8.32 -14.94
N GLY A 401 -2.25 -6.99 -14.97
CA GLY A 401 -1.49 -6.04 -15.78
C GLY A 401 -2.13 -5.73 -17.14
N THR A 402 -3.19 -6.43 -17.52
CA THR A 402 -3.97 -6.20 -18.76
C THR A 402 -5.48 -6.23 -18.54
N GLY A 403 -5.92 -6.27 -17.28
CA GLY A 403 -7.30 -6.55 -16.89
C GLY A 403 -7.40 -7.07 -15.47
N PHE A 404 -8.60 -7.07 -14.91
CA PHE A 404 -8.87 -7.77 -13.64
C PHE A 404 -9.14 -9.26 -13.89
N SER A 405 -8.79 -10.09 -12.91
CA SER A 405 -9.11 -11.52 -12.92
C SER A 405 -10.62 -11.73 -13.03
N ALA A 406 -11.06 -12.74 -13.78
CA ALA A 406 -12.48 -13.11 -13.85
C ALA A 406 -12.98 -13.83 -12.58
N SER A 407 -12.06 -14.33 -11.74
CA SER A 407 -12.37 -14.93 -10.44
C SER A 407 -11.90 -14.00 -9.32
N TYR A 408 -12.72 -13.86 -8.28
CA TYR A 408 -12.36 -13.10 -7.09
C TYR A 408 -11.66 -13.98 -6.04
N THR A 409 -10.86 -13.32 -5.22
CA THR A 409 -10.41 -13.79 -3.92
C THR A 409 -11.39 -13.31 -2.85
N VAL A 410 -11.75 -14.20 -1.93
CA VAL A 410 -12.52 -13.84 -0.73
C VAL A 410 -11.59 -13.10 0.22
N TRP A 411 -11.89 -11.84 0.49
CA TRP A 411 -11.10 -11.00 1.39
C TRP A 411 -11.87 -10.76 2.69
N PRO A 412 -11.50 -11.43 3.80
CA PRO A 412 -12.22 -11.28 5.06
C PRO A 412 -12.20 -9.83 5.54
N VAL A 413 -13.37 -9.34 5.98
CA VAL A 413 -13.48 -8.03 6.61
C VAL A 413 -13.58 -8.26 8.12
N PRO A 414 -12.79 -7.56 8.95
CA PRO A 414 -12.77 -7.80 10.39
C PRO A 414 -14.03 -7.32 11.12
N ILE A 415 -14.94 -6.64 10.42
CA ILE A 415 -16.15 -6.02 10.94
C ILE A 415 -17.34 -6.49 10.10
N GLY A 416 -18.44 -6.84 10.76
CA GLY A 416 -19.69 -7.33 10.14
C GLY A 416 -20.91 -6.53 10.58
N ASP A 417 -20.75 -5.23 10.77
CA ASP A 417 -21.86 -4.32 11.04
C ASP A 417 -22.62 -3.96 9.74
N GLU A 418 -23.58 -3.04 9.85
CA GLU A 418 -24.40 -2.58 8.72
C GLU A 418 -23.66 -1.68 7.71
N TYR A 419 -22.40 -1.31 7.98
CA TYR A 419 -21.57 -0.44 7.14
C TYR A 419 -20.33 -1.13 6.57
N ALA A 420 -20.11 -2.41 6.87
CA ALA A 420 -18.98 -3.21 6.37
C ALA A 420 -18.90 -3.30 4.83
N TRP A 421 -19.95 -2.94 4.10
CA TRP A 421 -19.94 -2.81 2.63
C TRP A 421 -19.26 -1.53 2.13
N ARG A 422 -19.00 -0.55 3.00
CA ARG A 422 -18.32 0.69 2.63
C ARG A 422 -16.81 0.49 2.62
N LEU A 423 -16.24 0.52 1.42
CA LEU A 423 -14.80 0.35 1.20
C LEU A 423 -13.94 1.49 1.80
N ASN A 424 -13.93 2.66 1.15
CA ASN A 424 -13.13 3.84 1.51
C ASN A 424 -13.62 5.05 0.69
N GLY A 425 -14.68 5.72 1.14
CA GLY A 425 -15.35 6.78 0.37
C GLY A 425 -15.82 7.96 1.21
N TYR A 426 -16.66 8.81 0.62
CA TYR A 426 -16.92 10.16 1.15
C TYR A 426 -17.57 10.19 2.55
N TYR A 427 -18.23 9.10 2.95
CA TYR A 427 -18.81 8.89 4.28
C TYR A 427 -18.32 7.57 4.90
N SER A 428 -17.06 7.16 4.69
CA SER A 428 -16.58 5.92 5.30
C SER A 428 -16.06 6.13 6.72
N GLU A 429 -16.50 5.22 7.57
CA GLU A 429 -16.03 4.99 8.93
C GLU A 429 -14.72 4.15 8.92
N HIS A 430 -14.39 3.63 7.74
CA HIS A 430 -13.23 2.82 7.44
C HIS A 430 -12.27 3.52 6.47
N GLY A 431 -10.99 3.15 6.53
CA GLY A 431 -9.96 3.61 5.62
C GLY A 431 -9.05 2.46 5.18
N LEU A 432 -8.64 2.50 3.92
CA LEU A 432 -7.68 1.56 3.34
C LEU A 432 -6.38 2.29 3.04
N VAL A 433 -5.34 1.98 3.80
CA VAL A 433 -4.05 2.66 3.75
C VAL A 433 -2.99 1.78 4.37
N ASP A 434 -1.78 1.79 3.81
CA ASP A 434 -0.61 1.17 4.46
C ASP A 434 -0.18 2.03 5.66
N MET A 435 -0.59 1.63 6.87
CA MET A 435 -0.30 2.34 8.11
C MET A 435 1.08 2.01 8.65
N ASN A 436 1.62 0.85 8.27
CA ASN A 436 2.80 0.27 8.89
C ASN A 436 4.06 0.37 7.99
N GLY A 437 3.88 0.67 6.71
CA GLY A 437 4.91 0.91 5.71
C GLY A 437 5.47 -0.37 5.08
N ASP A 438 4.74 -1.49 5.11
CA ASP A 438 5.17 -2.77 4.54
C ASP A 438 4.75 -2.96 3.07
N GLY A 439 4.02 -2.00 2.50
CA GLY A 439 3.51 -2.03 1.14
C GLY A 439 2.21 -2.82 0.96
N LYS A 440 1.59 -3.31 2.04
CA LYS A 440 0.27 -3.93 2.00
C LYS A 440 -0.81 -2.97 2.48
N THR A 441 -2.02 -3.13 1.95
CA THR A 441 -3.15 -2.32 2.41
C THR A 441 -3.59 -2.78 3.79
N ASP A 442 -3.61 -1.85 4.75
CA ASP A 442 -4.21 -2.08 6.07
C ASP A 442 -5.65 -1.55 6.10
N PHE A 443 -6.49 -2.20 6.92
CA PHE A 443 -7.85 -1.75 7.19
C PHE A 443 -7.89 -0.96 8.49
N VAL A 444 -8.33 0.29 8.43
CA VAL A 444 -8.47 1.19 9.58
C VAL A 444 -9.95 1.37 9.86
N ASP A 445 -10.34 1.15 11.11
CA ASP A 445 -11.69 1.39 11.59
C ASP A 445 -11.70 2.49 12.64
N SER A 446 -12.39 3.58 12.31
CA SER A 446 -12.36 4.83 13.06
C SER A 446 -13.57 5.07 13.94
N GLU A 447 -14.66 4.33 13.73
CA GLU A 447 -15.93 4.46 14.46
C GLU A 447 -16.11 3.34 15.48
N ASP A 448 -16.59 3.66 16.70
CA ASP A 448 -16.95 2.67 17.70
C ASP A 448 -18.40 2.19 17.55
N GLN A 449 -18.59 1.09 16.82
CA GLN A 449 -19.93 0.57 16.55
C GLN A 449 -20.61 -0.08 17.77
N THR A 450 -19.97 -0.06 18.94
CA THR A 450 -20.60 -0.53 20.19
C THR A 450 -21.47 0.52 20.87
N THR A 451 -21.40 1.78 20.41
CA THR A 451 -22.20 2.87 20.95
C THR A 451 -23.38 3.19 20.04
N THR A 452 -24.24 4.11 20.51
CA THR A 452 -25.41 4.55 19.73
C THR A 452 -25.15 5.83 18.95
N ASP A 453 -23.97 6.44 19.08
CA ASP A 453 -23.61 7.67 18.38
C ASP A 453 -22.77 7.32 17.14
N VAL A 454 -23.28 7.61 15.95
CA VAL A 454 -22.68 7.31 14.63
C VAL A 454 -21.43 8.15 14.29
N SER A 455 -20.68 8.60 15.31
CA SER A 455 -19.58 9.56 15.14
C SER A 455 -18.60 9.59 16.31
N ASP A 456 -18.55 8.52 17.11
CA ASP A 456 -17.59 8.39 18.17
C ASP A 456 -16.44 7.45 17.80
N VAL A 457 -15.30 7.71 18.45
CA VAL A 457 -14.04 7.03 18.22
C VAL A 457 -13.81 6.02 19.33
N TRP A 458 -13.13 4.91 19.04
CA TRP A 458 -12.89 3.87 20.04
C TRP A 458 -12.25 4.42 21.32
N GLY A 459 -12.77 3.93 22.44
CA GLY A 459 -12.25 4.21 23.78
C GLY A 459 -12.86 5.45 24.44
N GLU A 460 -12.27 5.85 25.57
CA GLU A 460 -12.73 7.02 26.31
C GLU A 460 -12.14 8.32 25.72
N ALA A 461 -12.78 9.46 26.00
CA ALA A 461 -12.28 10.79 25.58
C ALA A 461 -10.84 11.12 26.04
N SER A 462 -10.33 10.43 27.07
CA SER A 462 -8.95 10.59 27.55
C SER A 462 -7.92 9.77 26.77
N ASN A 463 -8.36 8.79 25.98
CA ASN A 463 -7.54 7.90 25.18
C ASN A 463 -8.28 7.39 23.92
N PRO A 464 -8.65 8.29 23.00
CA PRO A 464 -9.29 7.91 21.74
C PRO A 464 -8.29 7.17 20.86
N HIS A 465 -8.74 6.14 20.16
CA HIS A 465 -7.91 5.35 19.24
C HIS A 465 -8.71 4.82 18.05
N TRP A 466 -8.01 4.37 17.02
CA TRP A 466 -8.60 3.62 15.90
C TRP A 466 -8.18 2.16 16.00
N ARG A 467 -9.00 1.25 15.48
CA ARG A 467 -8.60 -0.13 15.28
C ARG A 467 -7.88 -0.22 13.94
N VAL A 468 -6.68 -0.79 13.93
CA VAL A 468 -5.89 -0.99 12.71
C VAL A 468 -5.66 -2.48 12.56
N TYR A 469 -6.04 -3.02 11.41
CA TYR A 469 -5.89 -4.42 11.04
C TYR A 469 -4.88 -4.46 9.90
N CYS A 470 -3.66 -4.89 10.20
CA CYS A 470 -2.59 -4.95 9.21
C CYS A 470 -2.88 -6.01 8.15
N GLY A 471 -2.59 -5.69 6.88
CA GLY A 471 -2.59 -6.68 5.81
C GLY A 471 -1.50 -7.74 6.03
N GLU A 472 -1.83 -9.02 5.84
CA GLU A 472 -0.90 -10.15 6.09
C GLU A 472 -0.32 -10.80 4.85
#